data_AF-A0A963JNP3-F1
#
_entry.id   AF-A0A963JNP3-F1
#
_cell.length_a   1.000
_cell.length_b   1.000
_cell.length_c   1.000
_cell.angle_alpha   90.00
_cell.angle_beta   90.00
_cell.angle_gamma   90.00
#
_symmetry.space_group_name_H-M   'P 1'
#
loop_
_entity.id
_entity.type
_entity.pdbx_description
1 polymer ?
#
loop_
_entity_poly.entity_id
_entity_poly.type
_entity_poly.pdbx_seq_one_letter_code
_entity_poly.pdbx_strand_id
1 'polypeptide(L)' 'MKYKVISRLDHNNVRYEPGEEIGLSQSEARKLLEGGVIERIIKPFSGGQQGSSAVN' A
#
# COMPACT_ATOMS: atom_id res chain seq x y z
N MET A 1 -0.05 -6.91 5.14
CA MET A 1 -0.70 -5.74 4.47
C MET A 1 0.05 -5.45 3.18
N LYS A 2 -0.56 -4.76 2.21
CA LYS A 2 0.14 -4.37 0.97
C LYS A 2 0.71 -2.97 1.09
N TYR A 3 1.91 -2.79 0.55
CA TYR A 3 2.65 -1.53 0.53
C TYR A 3 3.16 -1.28 -0.88
N LYS A 4 3.29 0.00 -1.25
CA LYS A 4 3.87 0.41 -2.52
C LYS A 4 5.34 0.74 -2.30
N VAL A 5 6.21 0.16 -3.11
CA VAL A 5 7.64 0.45 -3.08
C VAL A 5 7.86 1.83 -3.71
N ILE A 6 8.50 2.73 -2.98
CA ILE A 6 8.79 4.11 -3.41
C ILE A 6 10.25 4.22 -3.87
N SER A 7 11.14 3.42 -3.29
CA SER A 7 12.55 3.34 -3.65
C SER A 7 13.01 1.89 -3.73
N ARG A 8 14.08 1.61 -4.49
CA ARG A 8 14.59 0.24 -4.70
C ARG A 8 14.74 -0.49 -3.37
N LEU A 9 14.04 -1.62 -3.25
CA LEU A 9 13.98 -2.42 -2.03
C LEU A 9 14.50 -3.83 -2.31
N ASP A 10 15.45 -4.29 -1.51
CA ASP A 10 15.85 -5.70 -1.49
C ASP A 10 15.26 -6.34 -0.24
N HIS A 11 14.38 -7.32 -0.43
CA HIS A 11 13.69 -7.99 0.66
C HIS A 11 13.46 -9.46 0.33
N ASN A 12 13.81 -10.36 1.27
CA ASN A 12 13.73 -11.81 1.09
C ASN A 12 14.41 -12.33 -0.19
N ASN A 13 15.57 -11.76 -0.53
CA ASN A 13 16.34 -12.12 -1.72
C ASN A 13 15.61 -11.80 -3.04
N VAL A 14 14.61 -10.92 -2.98
CA VAL A 14 13.86 -10.39 -4.12
C VAL A 14 14.09 -8.89 -4.18
N ARG A 15 14.46 -8.41 -5.36
CA ARG A 15 14.56 -6.98 -5.63
C ARG A 15 13.23 -6.47 -6.15
N TYR A 16 12.74 -5.43 -5.51
CA TYR A 16 11.57 -4.67 -5.91
C TYR A 16 11.99 -3.30 -6.41
N GLU A 17 11.42 -2.90 -7.55
CA GLU A 17 11.62 -1.59 -8.14
C GLU A 17 10.53 -0.60 -7.67
N PRO A 18 10.78 0.72 -7.77
CA PRO A 18 9.79 1.73 -7.45
C PRO A 18 8.48 1.56 -8.25
N GLY A 19 7.35 1.60 -7.57
CA GLY A 19 6.02 1.40 -8.14
C GLY A 19 5.45 0.01 -7.92
N GLU A 20 6.27 -0.98 -7.54
CA GLU A 20 5.80 -2.34 -7.28
C GLU A 20 5.03 -2.46 -5.96
N GLU A 21 4.15 -3.44 -5.87
CA GLU A 21 3.42 -3.77 -4.66
C GLU A 21 4.11 -4.92 -3.92
N ILE A 22 4.40 -4.72 -2.63
CA ILE A 22 4.99 -5.74 -1.76
C ILE A 22 4.05 -6.06 -0.60
N GLY A 23 3.90 -7.36 -0.32
CA GLY A 23 3.18 -7.86 0.84
C GLY A 23 4.14 -7.99 2.02
N LEU A 24 3.96 -7.16 3.04
CA LEU A 24 4.80 -7.17 4.24
C LEU A 24 3.98 -7.33 5.51
N SER A 25 4.61 -7.87 6.53
CA SER A 25 4.10 -7.88 7.90
C SER A 25 4.24 -6.48 8.52
N GLN A 26 3.40 -6.14 9.50
CA GLN A 26 3.43 -4.82 10.14
C GLN A 26 4.80 -4.51 10.77
N SER A 27 5.44 -5.52 11.38
CA SER A 27 6.77 -5.40 11.98
C SER A 27 7.87 -5.13 10.95
N GLU A 28 7.79 -5.76 9.77
CA GLU A 28 8.75 -5.60 8.67
C GLU A 28 8.57 -4.24 7.99
N ALA A 29 7.33 -3.88 7.72
CA ALA A 29 6.97 -2.62 7.10
C ALA A 29 7.36 -1.41 7.95
N ARG A 30 7.37 -1.52 9.29
CA ARG A 30 7.67 -0.40 10.20
C ARG A 30 9.00 0.27 9.86
N LYS A 31 10.09 -0.51 9.75
CA LYS A 31 11.42 0.02 9.44
C LYS A 31 11.48 0.65 8.05
N LEU A 32 10.79 0.04 7.08
CA LEU A 32 10.76 0.49 5.69
C LEU A 32 9.89 1.75 5.49
N LEU A 33 8.82 1.90 6.27
CA LEU A 33 7.99 3.09 6.33
C LEU A 33 8.73 4.25 6.99
N GLU A 34 9.42 4.00 8.11
CA GLU A 34 10.24 5.01 8.79
C GLU A 34 11.38 5.51 7.88
N GLY A 35 11.95 4.62 7.06
CA GLY A 35 12.97 4.95 6.07
C GLY A 35 12.44 5.55 4.76
N GLY A 36 11.13 5.68 4.57
CA GLY A 36 10.53 6.20 3.34
C GLY A 36 10.75 5.33 2.10
N VAL A 37 11.08 4.05 2.27
CA VAL A 37 11.33 3.09 1.18
C VAL A 37 10.02 2.55 0.62
N ILE A 38 9.01 2.40 1.47
CA ILE A 38 7.67 1.95 1.10
C ILE A 38 6.62 2.94 1.61
N GLU A 39 5.46 2.93 0.99
CA GLU A 39 4.28 3.68 1.41
C GLU A 39 3.12 2.73 1.68
N ARG A 40 2.28 3.04 2.68
CA ARG A 40 1.04 2.30 2.91
C ARG A 40 0.09 2.56 1.76
N ILE A 41 -0.34 1.49 1.08
CA ILE A 41 -1.47 1.56 0.16
C ILE A 41 -2.72 1.68 1.01
N ILE A 42 -3.07 2.92 1.35
CA ILE A 42 -4.37 3.24 1.91
C ILE A 42 -5.30 3.22 0.70
N LYS A 43 -5.97 2.09 0.46
CA LYS A 43 -7.16 2.16 -0.38
C LYS A 43 -8.11 3.12 0.33
N PRO A 44 -8.45 4.29 -0.26
CA PRO A 44 -9.48 5.12 0.33
C PRO A 44 -10.69 4.21 0.48
N PHE A 45 -11.28 4.24 1.66
CA PHE A 45 -12.51 3.52 1.95
C PHE A 45 -13.49 3.89 0.84
N SER A 46 -13.77 2.98 -0.09
CA SER A 46 -14.88 3.12 -1.05
C SER A 46 -16.18 2.96 -0.27
N GLY A 47 -16.45 3.91 0.62
CA GLY A 47 -17.69 4.06 1.38
C GLY A 47 -18.18 5.49 1.19
N GLY A 48 -18.93 5.69 0.11
CA GLY A 48 -19.55 6.94 -0.31
C GLY A 48 -19.48 7.01 -1.83
N GLN A 49 -20.53 6.72 -2.62
CA GLN A 49 -21.87 7.31 -2.54
C GLN A 49 -22.86 6.41 -3.31
N GLN A 50 -23.62 5.54 -2.64
CA GLN A 50 -24.95 5.11 -3.10
C GLN A 50 -25.95 5.68 -2.10
N GLY A 51 -26.07 7.01 -2.14
CA GLY A 51 -27.11 7.76 -1.46
C GLY A 51 -28.01 8.38 -2.51
N SER A 52 -29.15 7.73 -2.73
CA SER A 52 -30.46 8.34 -2.99
C SER A 52 -30.87 8.74 -4.43
N SER A 53 -32.08 8.26 -4.78
CA SER A 53 -33.08 8.75 -5.77
C SER A 53 -32.91 8.24 -7.21
N ALA A 54 -33.91 7.66 -7.89
CA ALA A 54 -35.35 7.86 -7.78
C ALA A 54 -36.16 6.62 -8.25
N VAL A 55 -37.32 6.46 -7.63
CA VAL A 55 -38.49 5.76 -8.17
C VAL A 55 -38.92 6.39 -9.50
N ASN A 56 -39.19 5.58 -10.51
CA ASN A 56 -40.24 5.80 -11.51
C ASN A 56 -40.65 4.45 -12.10
#